data_AF-Q5EE52-F1
#
_entry.id   AF-Q5EE52-F1
#
_cell.length_a   1.000
_cell.length_b   1.000
_cell.length_c   1.000
_cell.angle_alpha   90.00
_cell.angle_beta   90.00
_cell.angle_gamma   90.00
#
_symmetry.space_group_name_H-M   'P 1'
#
loop_
_entity.id
_entity.type
_entity.pdbx_description
1 polymer ?
#
loop_
_entity_poly.entity_id
_entity_poly.type
_entity_poly.pdbx_seq_one_letter_code
_entity_poly.pdbx_strand_id
1 'polypeptide(L)'
;QGGAVYLCPWGASPTQCTPIEFDSKGSRLLESSLSSSEGEEPVEYKSLQWFGATVRAHGSSILACAPLYSWRTEKEPLSDPVGTCYLSTNNFTRILEYAPCRSDFSWAAGQGYCQGGFSAEFTKTGRVVLGGP
;
A
#
# COMPACT_ATOMS: atom_id res chain seq x y z
N GLN A 1 -11.56 -8.06 -2.43
CA GLN A 1 -11.79 -6.72 -1.82
C GLN A 1 -10.48 -6.24 -1.22
N GLY A 2 -9.99 -5.05 -1.60
CA GLY A 2 -8.68 -4.53 -1.16
C GLY A 2 -8.74 -3.39 -0.14
N GLY A 3 -9.87 -2.69 -0.02
CA GLY A 3 -10.01 -1.44 0.74
C GLY A 3 -9.99 -0.20 -0.17
N ALA A 4 -10.41 0.95 0.35
CA ALA A 4 -10.52 2.21 -0.39
C ALA A 4 -10.46 3.42 0.54
N VAL A 5 -10.04 4.57 0.01
CA VAL A 5 -10.09 5.88 0.69
C VAL A 5 -11.04 6.79 -0.07
N TYR A 6 -11.90 7.50 0.65
CA TYR A 6 -12.91 8.38 0.07
C TYR A 6 -12.55 9.86 0.31
N LEU A 7 -12.67 10.67 -0.73
CA LEU A 7 -12.61 12.12 -0.65
C LEU A 7 -14.02 12.68 -0.54
N CYS A 8 -14.27 13.50 0.48
CA CYS A 8 -15.56 14.14 0.72
C CYS A 8 -15.35 15.66 0.72
N PRO A 9 -15.57 16.35 -0.42
CA PRO A 9 -15.49 17.81 -0.47
C PRO A 9 -16.50 18.43 0.50
N TRP A 10 -16.06 19.41 1.29
CA TRP A 10 -16.94 20.12 2.22
C TRP A 10 -17.81 21.14 1.48
N GLY A 11 -19.13 21.13 1.68
CA GLY A 11 -20.07 22.04 1.02
C GLY A 11 -21.47 22.00 1.64
N ALA A 12 -22.32 22.98 1.31
CA ALA A 12 -23.68 23.12 1.86
C ALA A 12 -24.72 22.20 1.20
N SER A 13 -24.43 21.66 0.01
CA SER A 13 -25.23 20.66 -0.68
C SER A 13 -24.86 19.24 -0.22
N PRO A 14 -25.67 18.21 -0.49
CA PRO A 14 -25.33 16.83 -0.16
C PRO A 14 -23.94 16.47 -0.73
N THR A 15 -22.98 16.24 0.16
CA THR A 15 -21.61 15.94 -0.22
C THR A 15 -21.52 14.46 -0.60
N GLN A 16 -21.38 14.18 -1.88
CA GLN A 16 -21.12 12.82 -2.36
C GLN A 16 -19.62 12.53 -2.22
N CYS A 17 -19.28 11.53 -1.41
CA CYS A 17 -17.90 11.07 -1.29
C CYS A 17 -17.54 10.20 -2.49
N THR A 18 -16.37 10.44 -3.09
CA THR A 18 -15.85 9.65 -4.22
C THR A 18 -14.60 8.88 -3.80
N PRO A 19 -14.41 7.63 -4.27
CA PRO A 19 -13.19 6.90 -3.98
C PRO A 19 -12.01 7.55 -4.71
N ILE A 20 -10.87 7.64 -4.04
CA ILE A 20 -9.61 8.08 -4.62
C ILE A 20 -8.91 6.87 -5.22
N GLU A 21 -8.61 6.91 -6.52
CA GLU A 21 -7.87 5.85 -7.21
C GLU A 21 -6.36 5.98 -6.95
N PHE A 22 -5.88 5.41 -5.85
CA PHE A 22 -4.45 5.31 -5.57
C PHE A 22 -3.74 4.26 -6.43
N ASP A 23 -4.41 3.13 -6.65
CA ASP A 23 -3.93 2.04 -7.48
C ASP A 23 -5.14 1.35 -8.13
N SER A 24 -5.22 1.44 -9.45
CA SER A 24 -6.25 0.80 -10.25
C SER A 24 -5.79 -0.55 -10.82
N LYS A 25 -4.56 -0.97 -10.56
CA LYS A 25 -4.00 -2.23 -11.06
C LYS A 25 -4.26 -3.38 -10.08
N GLY A 26 -4.42 -4.57 -10.63
CA GLY A 26 -4.46 -5.80 -9.85
C GLY A 26 -3.11 -6.14 -9.20
N SER A 27 -3.04 -7.32 -8.61
CA SER A 27 -1.76 -7.90 -8.16
C SER A 27 -0.81 -8.07 -9.35
N ARG A 28 0.43 -7.59 -9.20
CA ARG A 28 1.52 -7.87 -10.13
C ARG A 28 1.80 -9.37 -10.22
N LEU A 29 2.27 -9.79 -11.39
CA LEU A 29 2.74 -11.15 -11.65
C LEU A 29 4.23 -11.26 -11.38
N LEU A 30 4.67 -12.45 -10.99
CA LEU A 30 6.07 -12.81 -10.82
C LEU A 30 6.70 -12.95 -12.20
N GLU A 31 7.68 -12.09 -12.52
CA GLU A 31 8.28 -12.04 -13.86
C GLU A 31 8.91 -13.38 -14.30
N SER A 32 9.53 -14.10 -13.37
CA SER A 32 10.12 -15.43 -13.64
C SER A 32 9.07 -16.49 -13.98
N SER A 33 7.81 -16.28 -13.61
CA SER A 33 6.70 -17.21 -13.92
C SER A 33 6.08 -16.96 -15.30
N LEU A 34 6.27 -15.79 -15.90
CA LEU A 34 5.60 -15.38 -17.15
C LEU A 34 5.94 -16.26 -18.38
N SER A 35 7.07 -16.97 -18.33
CA SER A 35 7.51 -17.90 -19.37
C SER A 35 7.50 -19.37 -18.90
N SER A 36 6.99 -19.63 -17.69
CA SER A 36 6.97 -20.96 -17.09
C SER A 36 5.79 -21.79 -17.59
N SER A 37 5.95 -23.11 -17.62
CA SER A 37 4.87 -24.05 -17.99
C SER A 37 3.83 -24.25 -16.88
N GLU A 38 4.08 -23.73 -15.67
CA GLU A 38 3.26 -23.95 -14.47
C GLU A 38 2.20 -22.86 -14.27
N GLY A 39 2.20 -21.82 -15.12
CA GLY A 39 1.22 -20.73 -15.10
C GLY A 39 1.78 -19.44 -14.49
N GLU A 40 1.04 -18.35 -14.68
CA GLU A 40 1.41 -17.03 -14.16
C GLU A 40 1.11 -16.96 -12.65
N GLU A 41 2.14 -16.71 -11.84
CA GLU A 41 1.99 -16.58 -10.39
C GLU A 41 1.89 -15.10 -9.98
N PRO A 42 0.98 -14.70 -9.07
CA PRO A 42 1.01 -13.37 -8.48
C PRO A 42 2.21 -13.22 -7.54
N VAL A 43 2.98 -12.14 -7.67
CA VAL A 43 4.10 -11.82 -6.76
C VAL A 43 3.63 -11.09 -5.50
N GLU A 44 2.43 -10.50 -5.53
CA GLU A 44 1.84 -9.75 -4.43
C GLU A 44 0.36 -10.07 -4.23
N TYR A 45 -0.13 -9.88 -3.00
CA TYR A 45 -1.50 -10.20 -2.63
C TYR A 45 -2.22 -8.94 -2.12
N LYS A 46 -3.04 -8.33 -2.98
CA LYS A 46 -3.84 -7.14 -2.66
C LYS A 46 -5.24 -7.47 -2.09
N SER A 47 -5.65 -8.73 -2.15
CA SER A 47 -6.90 -9.19 -1.54
C SER A 47 -6.79 -9.14 -0.02
N LEU A 48 -7.79 -8.56 0.65
CA LEU A 48 -7.86 -8.42 2.11
C LEU A 48 -6.70 -7.60 2.72
N GLN A 49 -6.03 -6.76 1.93
CA GLN A 49 -4.86 -5.98 2.37
C GLN A 49 -5.17 -4.82 3.32
N TRP A 50 -6.46 -4.52 3.55
CA TRP A 50 -6.93 -3.43 4.40
C TRP A 50 -6.41 -2.04 3.97
N PHE A 51 -6.42 -1.77 2.66
CA PHE A 51 -6.07 -0.45 2.16
C PHE A 51 -7.01 0.63 2.70
N GLY A 52 -6.43 1.68 3.29
CA GLY A 52 -7.17 2.73 3.98
C GLY A 52 -7.32 2.52 5.48
N ALA A 53 -6.71 1.48 6.07
CA ALA A 53 -6.68 1.30 7.53
C ALA A 53 -6.04 2.50 8.25
N THR A 54 -5.02 3.09 7.63
CA THR A 54 -4.42 4.35 8.07
C THR A 54 -4.45 5.35 6.92
N VAL A 55 -5.02 6.54 7.17
CA VAL A 55 -5.05 7.67 6.24
C VAL A 55 -4.53 8.91 6.94
N ARG A 56 -3.62 9.64 6.29
CA ARG A 56 -3.07 10.91 6.77
C ARG A 56 -2.90 11.90 5.63
N ALA A 57 -2.98 13.18 5.94
CA ALA A 57 -2.79 14.24 4.96
C ALA A 57 -1.91 15.35 5.54
N HIS A 58 -1.10 15.96 4.69
CA HIS A 58 -0.29 17.13 5.02
C HIS A 58 -0.12 18.01 3.77
N GLY A 59 -0.67 19.23 3.80
CA GLY A 59 -0.71 20.10 2.62
C GLY A 59 -1.50 19.44 1.48
N SER A 60 -0.88 19.35 0.31
CA SER A 60 -1.45 18.69 -0.89
C SER A 60 -1.10 17.20 -1.02
N SER A 61 -0.51 16.61 0.02
CA SER A 61 -0.09 15.20 0.04
C SER A 61 -1.01 14.35 0.93
N ILE A 62 -1.32 13.15 0.47
CA ILE A 62 -2.16 12.18 1.18
C ILE A 62 -1.45 10.83 1.19
N LEU A 63 -1.31 10.25 2.38
CA LEU A 63 -0.76 8.93 2.61
C LEU A 63 -1.90 7.99 3.02
N ALA A 64 -1.99 6.83 2.36
CA ALA A 64 -2.94 5.78 2.69
C ALA A 64 -2.24 4.42 2.73
N CYS A 65 -2.44 3.65 3.79
CA CYS A 65 -1.70 2.40 4.01
C CYS A 65 -2.60 1.16 4.01
N ALA A 66 -2.01 0.04 3.59
CA ALA A 66 -2.55 -1.31 3.58
C ALA A 66 -1.63 -2.20 4.45
N PRO A 67 -1.85 -2.26 5.77
CA PRO A 67 -0.95 -2.96 6.69
C PRO A 67 -1.03 -4.50 6.58
N LEU A 68 -2.05 -5.05 5.91
CA LEU A 68 -2.16 -6.47 5.61
C LEU A 68 -1.80 -6.80 4.16
N TYR A 69 -1.24 -5.84 3.41
CA TYR A 69 -0.60 -6.14 2.13
C TYR A 69 0.55 -7.13 2.36
N SER A 70 0.53 -8.22 1.58
CA SER A 70 1.55 -9.25 1.63
C SER A 70 2.10 -9.57 0.25
N TRP A 71 3.27 -10.21 0.23
CA TRP A 71 3.93 -10.57 -1.03
C TRP A 71 4.69 -11.89 -0.92
N ARG A 72 4.92 -12.51 -2.08
CA ARG A 72 5.56 -13.81 -2.24
C ARG A 72 7.08 -13.77 -2.03
N THR A 73 7.69 -12.61 -2.25
CA THR A 73 9.09 -12.47 -2.68
C THR A 73 9.36 -13.02 -4.07
N GLU A 74 10.43 -12.54 -4.70
CA GLU A 74 10.87 -13.01 -6.04
C GLU A 74 11.66 -14.33 -5.98
N LYS A 75 12.04 -14.77 -4.77
CA LYS A 75 12.84 -15.98 -4.54
C LYS A 75 11.91 -17.10 -4.06
N GLU A 76 12.12 -17.55 -2.83
CA GLU A 76 11.30 -18.57 -2.18
C GLU A 76 9.88 -18.06 -1.96
N PRO A 77 8.84 -18.89 -2.20
CA PRO A 77 7.45 -18.49 -2.01
C PRO A 77 7.12 -18.29 -0.54
N LEU A 78 7.02 -17.02 -0.12
CA LEU A 78 6.59 -16.62 1.22
C LEU A 78 5.18 -15.99 1.19
N SER A 79 4.69 -15.58 2.35
CA SER A 79 3.42 -14.85 2.49
C SER A 79 3.60 -13.64 3.42
N ASP A 80 4.73 -12.96 3.27
CA ASP A 80 5.23 -11.91 4.15
C ASP A 80 4.29 -10.69 4.16
N PRO A 81 3.58 -10.40 5.27
CA PRO A 81 2.74 -9.22 5.40
C PRO A 81 3.59 -7.97 5.70
N VAL A 82 4.37 -7.54 4.71
CA VAL A 82 5.29 -6.41 4.83
C VAL A 82 4.57 -5.06 5.00
N GLY A 83 3.31 -4.97 4.57
CA GLY A 83 2.57 -3.71 4.47
C GLY A 83 3.04 -2.82 3.32
N THR A 84 2.18 -1.92 2.87
CA THR A 84 2.51 -0.90 1.85
C THR A 84 1.70 0.36 2.10
N CYS A 85 2.21 1.50 1.65
CA CYS A 85 1.46 2.75 1.61
C CYS A 85 1.51 3.37 0.22
N TYR A 86 0.47 4.12 -0.13
CA TYR A 86 0.45 4.97 -1.31
C TYR A 86 0.48 6.43 -0.89
N LEU A 87 1.39 7.19 -1.48
CA LEU A 87 1.55 8.62 -1.28
C LEU A 87 1.12 9.36 -2.55
N SER A 88 -0.03 10.02 -2.47
CA SER A 88 -0.46 11.02 -3.44
C SER A 88 0.21 12.34 -3.12
N THR A 89 0.75 13.02 -4.12
CA THR A 89 1.39 14.33 -4.00
C THR A 89 0.78 15.32 -4.98
N ASN A 90 0.86 16.62 -4.65
CA ASN A 90 0.41 17.69 -5.53
C ASN A 90 -1.03 17.47 -6.03
N ASN A 91 -1.95 17.19 -5.11
CA ASN A 91 -3.39 17.01 -5.40
C ASN A 91 -3.67 15.95 -6.49
N PHE A 92 -3.19 14.72 -6.27
CA PHE A 92 -3.41 13.55 -7.14
C PHE A 92 -2.70 13.57 -8.50
N THR A 93 -1.83 14.55 -8.77
CA THR A 93 -1.05 14.57 -10.02
C THR A 93 0.02 13.49 -10.09
N ARG A 94 0.51 13.01 -8.94
CA ARG A 94 1.44 11.88 -8.87
C ARG A 94 1.16 11.01 -7.65
N ILE A 95 1.10 9.71 -7.87
CA ILE A 95 0.91 8.70 -6.84
C ILE A 95 2.13 7.76 -6.82
N LEU A 96 2.65 7.50 -5.63
CA LEU A 96 3.85 6.70 -5.40
C LEU A 96 3.51 5.56 -4.43
N GLU A 97 3.96 4.35 -4.74
CA GLU A 97 4.00 3.28 -3.75
C GLU A 97 5.22 3.47 -2.84
N TYR A 98 5.04 3.30 -1.54
CA TYR A 98 6.08 3.37 -0.52
C TYR A 98 5.91 2.23 0.48
N ALA A 99 6.73 1.18 0.31
CA ALA A 99 6.71 -0.05 1.12
C ALA A 99 8.10 -0.35 1.69
N PRO A 100 8.60 0.42 2.67
CA PRO A 100 10.00 0.31 3.12
C PRO A 100 10.34 -1.03 3.80
N CYS A 101 9.34 -1.79 4.26
CA CYS A 101 9.54 -3.14 4.81
C CYS A 101 9.54 -4.24 3.74
N ARG A 102 9.21 -3.92 2.48
CA ARG A 102 9.40 -4.83 1.33
C ARG A 102 10.86 -4.72 0.88
N SER A 103 11.75 -5.42 1.60
CA SER A 103 13.21 -5.36 1.42
C SER A 103 13.82 -6.74 1.16
N ASP A 104 15.14 -6.80 1.02
CA ASP A 104 15.89 -8.06 0.91
C ASP A 104 15.88 -8.90 2.21
N PHE A 105 15.50 -8.30 3.34
CA PHE A 105 15.40 -8.97 4.63
C PHE A 105 13.99 -9.55 4.81
N SER A 106 13.72 -10.68 4.17
CA SER A 106 12.43 -11.36 4.23
C SER A 106 12.19 -12.15 5.53
N TRP A 107 11.00 -12.74 5.65
CA TRP A 107 10.55 -13.56 6.77
C TRP A 107 10.45 -12.80 8.11
N ALA A 108 9.96 -13.50 9.15
CA ALA A 108 9.80 -12.95 10.49
C ALA A 108 11.12 -12.54 11.17
N ALA A 109 12.25 -13.13 10.77
CA ALA A 109 13.57 -12.76 11.29
C ALA A 109 14.08 -11.42 10.72
N GLY A 110 13.54 -10.99 9.59
CA GLY A 110 13.81 -9.70 8.96
C GLY A 110 12.61 -8.75 9.10
N GLN A 111 12.15 -8.23 7.96
CA GLN A 111 11.04 -7.28 7.86
C GLN A 111 9.79 -7.87 7.21
N GLY A 112 9.77 -9.19 6.95
CA GLY A 112 8.67 -9.88 6.27
C GLY A 112 7.31 -9.70 6.94
N TYR A 113 7.30 -9.58 8.27
CA TYR A 113 6.09 -9.42 9.09
C TYR A 113 5.92 -8.02 9.68
N CYS A 114 6.64 -7.03 9.14
CA CYS A 114 6.65 -5.66 9.66
C CYS A 114 5.28 -4.97 9.63
N GLN A 115 4.41 -5.29 8.67
CA GLN A 115 3.11 -4.63 8.51
C GLN A 115 3.21 -3.09 8.47
N GLY A 116 4.21 -2.57 7.76
CA GLY A 116 4.54 -1.15 7.71
C GLY A 116 3.34 -0.31 7.26
N GLY A 117 2.99 0.70 8.06
CA GLY A 117 1.79 1.51 7.86
C GLY A 117 0.60 1.08 8.72
N PHE A 118 0.78 0.12 9.63
CA PHE A 118 -0.18 -0.19 10.70
C PHE A 118 -0.52 1.08 11.50
N SER A 119 0.48 1.91 11.75
CA SER A 119 0.31 3.31 12.13
C SER A 119 1.17 4.20 11.22
N ALA A 120 0.77 5.46 11.05
CA ALA A 120 1.51 6.43 10.24
C ALA A 120 1.17 7.85 10.66
N GLU A 121 2.12 8.76 10.45
CA GLU A 121 1.94 10.19 10.72
C GLU A 121 2.80 11.05 9.79
N PHE A 122 2.37 12.28 9.54
CA PHE A 122 3.21 13.30 8.93
C PHE A 122 3.81 14.22 9.99
N THR A 123 5.08 14.56 9.82
CA THR A 123 5.69 15.68 10.56
C THR A 123 5.22 17.03 10.00
N LYS A 124 5.51 18.12 10.73
CA LYS A 124 5.25 19.51 10.29
C LYS A 124 5.90 19.92 8.96
N THR A 125 6.90 19.18 8.48
CA THR A 125 7.58 19.44 7.20
C THR A 125 7.13 18.49 6.09
N GLY A 126 6.10 17.67 6.34
CA GLY A 126 5.61 16.67 5.39
C GLY A 126 6.47 15.41 5.30
N ARG A 127 7.45 15.20 6.19
CA ARG A 127 8.14 13.90 6.29
C ARG A 127 7.15 12.82 6.77
N VAL A 128 7.11 11.70 6.05
CA VAL A 128 6.37 10.50 6.41
C VAL A 128 7.06 9.75 7.56
N VAL A 129 6.28 9.32 8.55
CA VAL A 129 6.69 8.40 9.62
C VAL A 129 5.74 7.20 9.58
N LEU A 130 6.29 5.98 9.55
CA LEU A 130 5.52 4.74 9.54
C LEU A 130 5.86 3.92 10.78
N GLY A 131 4.84 3.30 11.36
CA GLY A 131 4.98 2.23 12.34
C GLY A 131 4.78 0.87 11.70
N GLY A 132 5.68 -0.06 12.01
CA GLY A 132 5.54 -1.49 11.78
C GLY A 132 5.74 -2.20 13.13
N PRO A 133 4.69 -2.82 13.70
CA PRO A 133 4.73 -3.44 15.01
C PRO A 133 5.57 -4.73 15.07
#